data_AF-A0A945YZS2-F1
#
_entry.id   AF-A0A945YZS2-F1
#
_cell.length_a   1.000
_cell.length_b   1.000
_cell.length_c   1.000
_cell.angle_alpha   90.00
_cell.angle_beta   90.00
_cell.angle_gamma   90.00
#
_symmetry.space_group_name_H-M   'P 1'
#
loop_
_entity.id
_entity.type
_entity.pdbx_description
1 polymer ?
#
loop_
_entity_poly.entity_id
_entity_poly.type
_entity_poly.pdbx_seq_one_letter_code
_entity_poly.pdbx_strand_id
1 'polypeptide(L)'
;MPVDKTSGINHNLIGRILSNQNLVKSEDAKKTSSGVSSDAQTLVGGDKVEISSEARELHKALSSLKDEVKQMPDTRKEKIELVKARIDAGFYEKDAVIKEVARSIKDSGLL
;
A
#
# COMPACT_ATOMS: atom_id res chain seq x y z
N MET A 1 -11.78 41.80 -34.12
CA MET A 1 -12.10 40.36 -34.25
C MET A 1 -12.69 39.87 -32.95
N PRO A 2 -14.02 39.84 -32.80
CA PRO A 2 -14.68 39.14 -31.69
C PRO A 2 -15.03 37.71 -32.12
N VAL A 3 -14.77 36.72 -31.27
CA VAL A 3 -15.30 35.36 -31.46
C VAL A 3 -16.41 35.16 -30.42
N ASP A 4 -17.64 35.03 -30.91
CA ASP A 4 -18.81 34.73 -30.09
C ASP A 4 -18.73 33.29 -29.56
N LYS A 5 -18.96 33.14 -28.25
CA LYS A 5 -19.28 31.88 -27.60
C LYS A 5 -20.78 31.65 -27.76
N THR A 6 -21.22 30.51 -28.29
CA THR A 6 -22.40 29.81 -27.76
C THR A 6 -22.45 28.35 -28.22
N SER A 7 -22.78 27.51 -27.24
CA SER A 7 -23.67 26.35 -27.30
C SER A 7 -23.34 25.17 -28.21
N GLY A 8 -23.10 24.03 -27.56
CA GLY A 8 -23.34 22.74 -28.22
C GLY A 8 -22.86 21.48 -27.51
N ILE A 9 -22.66 21.45 -26.19
CA ILE A 9 -22.54 20.15 -25.50
C ILE A 9 -23.94 19.55 -25.42
N ASN A 10 -24.32 18.78 -26.44
CA ASN A 10 -25.53 17.97 -26.44
C ASN A 10 -25.31 16.72 -25.56
N HIS A 11 -25.67 16.80 -24.28
CA HIS A 11 -25.88 15.62 -23.44
C HIS A 11 -27.30 15.09 -23.67
N ASN A 12 -27.56 14.42 -24.80
CA ASN A 12 -28.78 13.60 -24.92
C ASN A 12 -28.74 12.52 -26.01
N LEU A 13 -27.72 11.66 -26.01
CA LEU A 13 -27.80 10.37 -26.71
C LEU A 13 -27.87 9.25 -25.67
N ILE A 14 -29.10 8.95 -25.26
CA ILE A 14 -29.45 7.69 -24.59
C ILE A 14 -29.22 6.59 -25.62
N GLY A 15 -27.98 6.08 -25.69
CA GLY A 15 -27.65 4.91 -26.47
C GLY A 15 -28.36 3.69 -25.88
N ARG A 16 -29.31 3.12 -26.63
CA ARG A 16 -29.90 1.80 -26.36
C ARG A 16 -28.76 0.77 -26.20
N ILE A 17 -28.62 0.20 -25.01
CA ILE A 17 -27.88 -1.05 -24.85
C ILE A 17 -28.75 -2.14 -25.50
N LEU A 18 -28.36 -2.60 -26.68
CA LEU A 18 -28.93 -3.81 -27.27
C LEU A 18 -28.32 -5.00 -26.52
N SER A 19 -29.11 -5.60 -25.63
CA SER A 19 -28.77 -6.84 -24.96
C SER A 19 -28.44 -7.93 -25.99
N ASN A 20 -27.30 -8.61 -25.81
CA ASN A 20 -26.90 -9.74 -26.63
C ASN A 20 -27.92 -10.88 -26.51
N GLN A 21 -28.72 -11.09 -27.56
CA GLN A 21 -29.49 -12.30 -27.76
C GLN A 21 -28.55 -13.39 -28.29
N ASN A 22 -27.98 -14.19 -27.41
CA ASN A 22 -27.68 -15.62 -27.63
C ASN A 22 -26.93 -16.19 -26.40
N LEU A 23 -27.68 -16.53 -25.36
CA LEU A 23 -27.27 -17.55 -24.41
C LEU A 23 -28.21 -18.75 -24.55
N VAL A 24 -27.89 -19.62 -25.50
CA VAL A 24 -28.38 -21.01 -25.44
C VAL A 24 -27.21 -21.85 -24.95
N LYS A 25 -27.31 -22.30 -23.70
CA LYS A 25 -26.42 -23.27 -23.07
C LYS A 25 -26.35 -24.53 -23.93
N SER A 26 -25.14 -24.98 -24.24
CA SER A 26 -24.87 -26.37 -24.59
C SER A 26 -23.95 -26.93 -23.50
N GLU A 27 -24.47 -27.93 -22.80
CA GLU A 27 -23.81 -28.67 -21.73
C GLU A 27 -22.68 -29.52 -22.33
N ASP A 28 -21.47 -29.37 -21.79
CA ASP A 28 -20.42 -30.40 -21.61
C ASP A 28 -19.07 -29.71 -21.32
N ALA A 29 -18.95 -29.19 -20.10
CA ALA A 29 -17.68 -28.66 -19.61
C ALA A 29 -16.83 -29.78 -19.01
N LYS A 30 -16.00 -30.45 -19.83
CA LYS A 30 -14.87 -31.23 -19.33
C LYS A 30 -13.56 -30.50 -19.62
N LYS A 31 -12.98 -29.98 -18.53
CA LYS A 31 -11.75 -29.18 -18.46
C LYS A 31 -10.58 -29.87 -19.15
N THR A 32 -9.96 -29.19 -20.10
CA THR A 32 -8.57 -29.45 -20.49
C THR A 32 -7.81 -28.13 -20.57
N SER A 33 -6.63 -28.15 -19.96
CA SER A 33 -5.50 -27.23 -20.10
C SER A 33 -5.72 -25.76 -19.79
N SER A 34 -4.94 -25.29 -18.83
CA SER A 34 -4.47 -23.91 -18.68
C SER A 34 -4.30 -23.21 -20.03
N GLY A 35 -5.32 -22.45 -20.43
CA GLY A 35 -5.22 -21.54 -21.56
C GLY A 35 -4.41 -20.33 -21.14
N VAL A 36 -3.08 -20.41 -21.29
CA VAL A 36 -2.34 -19.22 -21.70
C VAL A 36 -2.91 -18.89 -23.07
N SER A 37 -3.92 -18.03 -23.10
CA SER A 37 -4.43 -17.48 -24.35
C SER A 37 -3.31 -16.64 -24.93
N SER A 38 -2.71 -17.13 -26.01
CA SER A 38 -1.74 -16.40 -26.82
C SER A 38 -2.39 -15.31 -27.68
N ASP A 39 -3.62 -14.90 -27.37
CA ASP A 39 -4.26 -13.70 -27.92
C ASP A 39 -4.16 -12.54 -26.92
N ALA A 40 -2.95 -12.28 -26.42
CA ALA A 40 -2.62 -10.98 -25.86
C ALA A 40 -2.35 -10.05 -27.05
N GLN A 41 -3.43 -9.57 -27.66
CA GLN A 41 -3.39 -8.35 -28.44
C GLN A 41 -2.79 -7.29 -27.51
N THR A 42 -1.52 -6.96 -27.73
CA THR A 42 -0.81 -5.94 -26.98
C THR A 42 -1.66 -4.68 -27.03
N LEU A 43 -2.34 -4.36 -25.94
CA LEU A 43 -2.95 -3.05 -25.75
C LEU A 43 -1.77 -2.08 -25.67
N VAL A 44 -1.36 -1.53 -26.81
CA VAL A 44 -0.19 -0.65 -26.98
C VAL A 44 -0.41 0.72 -26.30
N GLY A 45 -1.55 0.93 -25.64
CA GLY A 45 -1.85 2.12 -24.84
C GLY A 45 -1.84 1.82 -23.35
N GLY A 46 -0.66 1.60 -22.77
CA GLY A 46 -0.50 1.64 -21.32
C GLY A 46 -0.46 3.10 -20.84
N ASP A 47 -1.28 3.44 -19.85
CA ASP A 47 -1.17 4.74 -19.19
C ASP A 47 0.21 4.86 -18.54
N LYS A 48 1.01 5.83 -18.99
CA LYS A 48 2.39 6.03 -18.52
C LYS A 48 2.34 6.83 -17.24
N VAL A 49 2.26 6.15 -16.11
CA VAL A 49 2.34 6.79 -14.80
C VAL A 49 3.78 7.25 -14.55
N GLU A 50 4.00 8.56 -14.52
CA GLU A 50 5.29 9.14 -14.15
C GLU A 50 5.36 9.26 -12.62
N ILE A 51 6.26 8.49 -12.00
CA ILE A 51 6.57 8.62 -10.58
C ILE A 51 7.32 9.95 -10.41
N SER A 52 6.84 10.81 -9.50
CA SER A 52 7.51 12.07 -9.18
C SER A 52 8.97 11.83 -8.78
N SER A 53 9.85 12.80 -9.04
CA SER A 53 11.25 12.75 -8.61
C SER A 53 11.37 12.48 -7.12
N GLU A 54 10.52 13.12 -6.32
CA GLU A 54 10.42 12.97 -4.86
C GLU A 54 10.12 11.52 -4.45
N ALA A 55 9.16 10.86 -5.11
CA ALA A 55 8.80 9.48 -4.80
C ALA A 55 9.92 8.48 -5.17
N ARG A 56 10.68 8.76 -6.23
CA ARG A 56 11.88 7.97 -6.59
C ARG A 56 13.00 8.13 -5.57
N GLU A 57 13.25 9.36 -5.12
CA GLU A 57 14.25 9.66 -4.10
C GLU A 57 13.89 9.00 -2.77
N LEU A 58 12.61 9.08 -2.36
CA LEU A 58 12.12 8.42 -1.17
C LEU A 58 12.29 6.90 -1.26
N HIS A 59 11.93 6.28 -2.39
CA HIS A 59 12.12 4.85 -2.58
C HIS A 59 13.61 4.45 -2.48
N LYS A 60 14.50 5.25 -3.07
CA LYS A 60 15.95 5.02 -2.98
C LYS A 60 16.43 5.10 -1.52
N ALA A 61 16.01 6.11 -0.78
CA ALA A 61 16.35 6.28 0.63
C ALA A 61 15.84 5.12 1.51
N LEU A 62 14.60 4.67 1.27
CA LEU A 62 14.03 3.53 1.98
C LEU A 62 14.77 2.23 1.66
N SER A 63 15.17 2.02 0.40
CA SER A 63 15.95 0.84 0.00
C SER A 63 17.31 0.82 0.69
N SER A 64 18.04 1.94 0.68
CA SER A 64 19.35 2.03 1.35
C SER A 64 19.23 1.80 2.85
N LEU A 65 18.21 2.38 3.50
CA LEU A 65 17.97 2.19 4.92
C LEU A 65 17.61 0.74 5.25
N LYS A 66 16.79 0.09 4.41
CA LYS A 66 16.42 -1.31 4.59
C LYS A 66 17.64 -2.23 4.53
N ASP A 67 18.58 -1.94 3.64
CA ASP A 67 19.80 -2.74 3.52
C ASP A 67 20.76 -2.47 4.68
N GLU A 68 20.85 -1.24 5.17
CA GLU A 68 21.58 -0.91 6.40
C GLU A 68 21.01 -1.64 7.63
N VAL A 69 19.68 -1.66 7.78
CA VAL A 69 18.99 -2.37 8.88
C VAL A 69 19.26 -3.87 8.85
N LYS A 70 19.38 -4.49 7.67
CA LYS A 70 19.73 -5.93 7.56
C LYS A 70 21.16 -6.22 8.02
N GLN A 71 22.07 -5.26 7.90
CA GLN A 71 23.46 -5.41 8.32
C GLN A 71 23.65 -5.08 9.81
N MET A 72 22.62 -4.55 10.47
CA MET A 72 22.71 -4.26 11.91
C MET A 72 22.86 -5.56 12.71
N PRO A 73 23.75 -5.60 13.71
CA PRO A 73 23.91 -6.74 14.57
C PRO A 73 22.64 -6.96 15.40
N ASP A 74 22.29 -8.24 15.64
CA ASP A 74 21.16 -8.60 16.51
C ASP A 74 21.53 -8.34 17.98
N THR A 75 21.22 -7.14 18.46
CA THR A 75 21.42 -6.70 19.85
C THR A 75 20.33 -7.18 20.80
N ARG A 76 19.39 -8.04 20.36
CA ARG A 76 18.24 -8.45 21.17
C ARG A 76 18.64 -9.15 22.46
N LYS A 77 19.64 -10.03 22.42
CA LYS A 77 20.10 -10.77 23.60
C LYS A 77 20.65 -9.84 24.68
N GLU A 78 21.56 -8.95 24.29
CA GLU A 78 22.17 -7.95 25.19
C GLU A 78 21.12 -7.04 25.81
N LYS A 79 20.15 -6.56 25.01
CA LYS A 79 19.05 -5.73 25.51
C LYS A 79 18.17 -6.49 26.51
N ILE A 80 17.88 -7.76 26.25
CA ILE A 80 17.09 -8.60 27.17
C ILE A 80 17.84 -8.79 28.49
N GLU A 81 19.14 -9.08 28.45
CA GLU A 81 19.95 -9.25 29.66
C GLU A 81 20.01 -7.97 30.50
N LEU A 82 20.20 -6.82 29.85
CA LEU A 82 20.17 -5.52 30.51
C LEU A 82 18.83 -5.26 31.19
N VAL A 83 17.72 -5.55 30.50
CA VAL A 83 16.37 -5.36 31.05
C VAL A 83 16.13 -6.28 32.24
N LYS A 84 16.54 -7.56 32.17
CA LYS A 84 16.47 -8.49 33.30
C LYS A 84 17.21 -7.95 34.53
N ALA A 85 18.45 -7.51 34.34
CA ALA A 85 19.24 -6.92 35.42
C ALA A 85 18.56 -5.68 36.04
N ARG A 86 17.88 -4.85 35.23
CA ARG A 86 17.11 -3.69 35.74
C ARG A 86 15.87 -4.10 36.52
N ILE A 87 15.19 -5.17 36.10
CA ILE A 87 14.04 -5.72 36.83
C ILE A 87 14.51 -6.25 38.18
N ASP A 88 15.56 -7.08 38.20
CA ASP A 88 16.10 -7.66 39.43
C ASP A 88 16.61 -6.58 40.41
N ALA A 89 17.11 -5.46 39.87
CA ALA A 89 17.53 -4.30 40.66
C ALA A 89 16.38 -3.40 41.16
N GLY A 90 15.11 -3.76 40.91
CA GLY A 90 13.95 -2.97 41.30
C GLY A 90 13.89 -1.59 40.63
N PHE A 91 14.54 -1.42 39.47
CA PHE A 91 14.64 -0.11 38.81
C PHE A 91 13.27 0.49 38.50
N TYR A 92 12.33 -0.37 38.07
CA TYR A 92 10.97 0.02 37.67
C TYR A 92 10.00 0.22 38.84
N GLU A 93 10.38 -0.18 40.05
CA GLU A 93 9.57 -0.01 41.26
C GLU A 93 9.72 1.39 41.87
N LYS A 94 10.69 2.17 41.38
CA LYS A 94 10.94 3.53 41.84
C LYS A 94 9.78 4.44 41.42
N ASP A 95 9.19 5.16 42.37
CA ASP A 95 8.10 6.11 42.14
C ASP A 95 8.39 7.13 41.02
N ALA A 96 9.64 7.58 40.90
CA ALA A 96 10.05 8.50 39.85
C ALA A 96 9.85 7.88 38.45
N VAL A 97 10.26 6.62 38.29
CA VAL A 97 10.14 5.88 37.02
C VAL A 97 8.67 5.58 36.72
N ILE A 98 7.89 5.21 37.73
CA ILE A 98 6.44 4.97 37.59
C ILE A 98 5.72 6.23 37.10
N LYS A 99 6.01 7.39 37.71
CA LYS A 99 5.41 8.68 37.32
C LYS A 99 5.80 9.11 35.93
N GLU A 100 7.06 8.89 35.54
CA GLU A 100 7.54 9.19 34.19
C GLU A 100 6.80 8.33 33.15
N VAL A 101 6.72 7.01 33.38
CA VAL A 101 5.98 6.10 32.50
C VAL A 101 4.51 6.49 32.40
N ALA A 102 3.86 6.80 33.52
CA ALA A 102 2.47 7.25 33.54
C ALA A 102 2.28 8.54 32.71
N ARG A 103 3.22 9.48 32.78
CA ARG A 103 3.22 10.69 31.98
C ARG A 103 3.38 10.38 30.49
N SER A 104 4.35 9.54 30.12
CA SER A 104 4.54 9.14 28.73
C SER A 104 3.31 8.45 28.13
N ILE A 105 2.61 7.61 28.90
CA ILE A 105 1.37 6.97 28.45
C ILE A 105 0.29 8.04 28.22
N LYS A 106 0.11 8.97 29.16
CA LYS A 106 -0.83 10.09 29.00
C LYS A 106 -0.52 10.92 27.75
N ASP A 107 0.76 11.22 27.51
CA ASP A 107 1.18 12.07 26.39
C ASP A 107 1.11 11.33 25.04
N SER A 108 1.14 10.00 25.03
CA SER A 108 1.06 9.18 23.82
C SER A 108 -0.34 9.09 23.19
N GLY A 109 -1.38 9.59 23.87
CA GLY A 109 -2.76 9.53 23.39
C GLY A 109 -3.35 8.12 23.34
N LEU A 110 -2.74 7.15 24.05
CA LEU A 110 -3.22 5.77 24.18
C LEU A 110 -4.31 5.59 25.25
N LEU A 111 -4.76 6.68 25.88
CA LEU A 111 -5.84 6.79 26.86
C LEU A 111 -6.74 7.97 26.49
#